data_AF-A0AAU0UTU6-F1
#
_entry.id   AF-A0AAU0UTU6-F1
#
_cell.length_a   1.000
_cell.length_b   1.000
_cell.length_c   1.000
_cell.angle_alpha   90.00
_cell.angle_beta   90.00
_cell.angle_gamma   90.00
#
_symmetry.space_group_name_H-M   'P 1'
#
loop_
_entity.id
_entity.type
_entity.pdbx_description
1 polymer ?
#
loop_
_entity_poly.entity_id
_entity_poly.type
_entity_poly.pdbx_seq_one_letter_code
_entity_poly.pdbx_strand_id
1 'polypeptide(L)'
;MEAEHINRLRDIIITLGGKPATFSEVGDFGGKVLGVTVDLTGTQTMLKSNYLIEQKSFAGYTKLISKISDKKVADLIAVNSLESHLMELWHGERIEMIQAVKNQPKSRKKTTSNAPLG
;
A
#
# COMPACT_ATOMS: atom_id res chain seq x y z
N MET A 1 6.46 1.75 -8.72
CA MET A 1 5.41 2.47 -8.00
C MET A 1 6.00 3.42 -6.98
N GLU A 2 6.46 2.99 -5.80
CA GLU A 2 6.99 3.93 -4.80
C GLU A 2 8.26 4.69 -5.25
N ALA A 3 9.19 4.01 -5.94
CA ALA A 3 10.33 4.68 -6.57
C ALA A 3 9.92 5.75 -7.59
N GLU A 4 8.79 5.55 -8.27
CA GLU A 4 8.27 6.51 -9.26
C GLU A 4 7.64 7.72 -8.57
N HIS A 5 6.87 7.51 -7.50
CA HIS A 5 6.38 8.60 -6.65
C HIS A 5 7.53 9.48 -6.15
N ILE A 6 8.60 8.84 -5.67
CA ILE A 6 9.80 9.54 -5.17
C ILE A 6 10.51 10.29 -6.29
N ASN A 7 10.66 9.69 -7.47
CA ASN A 7 11.28 10.36 -8.62
C ASN A 7 10.47 11.60 -9.05
N ARG A 8 9.14 11.53 -9.09
CA ARG A 8 8.31 12.71 -9.41
C ARG A 8 8.48 13.82 -8.36
N LEU A 9 8.49 13.48 -7.07
CA LEU A 9 8.74 14.46 -6.01
C LEU A 9 10.13 15.08 -6.13
N ARG A 10 11.14 14.27 -6.44
CA ARG A 10 12.52 14.73 -6.70
C ARG A 10 12.53 15.75 -7.84
N ASP A 11 11.88 15.44 -8.95
CA ASP A 11 11.84 16.31 -10.13
C ASP A 11 11.09 17.62 -9.86
N ILE A 12 10.00 17.57 -9.09
CA ILE A 12 9.29 18.76 -8.60
C ILE A 12 10.22 19.63 -7.74
N ILE A 13 10.92 19.03 -6.77
CA ILE A 13 11.85 19.77 -5.89
C ILE A 13 12.96 20.45 -6.71
N ILE A 14 13.54 19.74 -7.68
CA ILE A 14 14.57 20.28 -8.57
C ILE A 14 14.00 21.43 -9.41
N THR A 15 12.80 21.27 -9.97
CA THR A 15 12.14 22.28 -10.80
C THR A 15 11.85 23.56 -10.02
N LEU A 16 11.59 23.44 -8.72
CA LEU A 16 11.40 24.57 -7.81
C LEU A 16 12.72 25.20 -7.32
N GLY A 17 13.88 24.74 -7.82
CA GLY A 17 15.21 25.23 -7.44
C GLY A 17 15.72 24.67 -6.10
N GLY A 18 15.01 23.69 -5.53
CA GLY A 18 15.40 23.00 -4.31
C GLY A 18 16.45 21.91 -4.56
N LYS A 19 17.09 21.45 -3.48
CA LYS A 19 17.96 20.27 -3.49
C LYS A 19 17.25 19.13 -2.77
N PRO A 20 16.87 18.04 -3.47
CA PRO A 20 16.28 16.88 -2.82
C PRO A 20 17.32 16.24 -1.88
N ALA A 21 16.89 15.88 -0.67
CA ALA A 21 17.72 15.15 0.28
C ALA A 21 18.11 13.78 -0.31
N THR A 22 19.33 13.32 -0.01
CA THR A 22 19.79 12.00 -0.44
C THR A 22 19.04 10.89 0.30
N PHE A 23 18.72 9.80 -0.40
CA PHE A 23 17.95 8.66 0.12
C PHE A 23 18.49 8.08 1.45
N SER A 24 19.78 8.26 1.74
CA SER A 24 20.40 7.86 3.02
C SER A 24 19.87 8.64 4.23
N GLU A 25 19.38 9.86 4.04
CA GLU A 25 18.88 10.72 5.13
C GLU A 25 17.40 10.49 5.45
N VAL A 26 16.63 9.91 4.52
CA VAL A 26 15.18 9.68 4.66
C VAL A 26 14.87 8.19 4.91
N GLY A 27 15.75 7.28 4.46
CA GLY A 27 15.55 5.83 4.51
C GLY A 27 15.56 5.20 5.91
N ASP A 28 16.09 5.89 6.93
CA ASP A 28 16.20 5.34 8.29
C ASP A 28 14.91 5.44 9.12
N PHE A 29 13.92 6.27 8.75
CA PHE A 29 12.76 6.49 9.62
C PHE A 29 11.55 5.58 9.36
N GLY A 30 11.46 4.89 8.21
CA GLY A 30 10.26 4.10 7.87
C GLY A 30 10.50 2.78 7.12
N GLY A 31 11.39 2.78 6.11
CA GLY A 31 11.53 1.64 5.19
C GLY A 31 12.22 0.41 5.79
N LYS A 32 13.27 0.60 6.60
CA LYS A 32 14.01 -0.53 7.21
C LYS A 32 13.19 -1.28 8.27
N VAL A 33 12.36 -0.58 9.04
CA VAL A 33 11.54 -1.21 10.10
C VAL A 33 10.38 -2.01 9.49
N LEU A 34 9.73 -1.49 8.44
CA LEU A 34 8.65 -2.20 7.75
C LEU A 34 9.19 -3.34 6.86
N GLY A 35 10.29 -3.15 6.13
CA GLY A 35 10.84 -4.16 5.22
C GLY A 35 11.32 -5.43 5.93
N VAL A 36 12.00 -5.31 7.08
CA VAL A 36 12.55 -6.47 7.83
C VAL A 36 11.44 -7.28 8.53
N THR A 37 10.31 -6.66 8.88
CA THR A 37 9.21 -7.33 9.59
C THR A 37 8.26 -8.06 8.64
N VAL A 38 8.17 -7.61 7.38
CA VAL A 38 7.23 -8.15 6.38
C VAL A 38 7.70 -9.49 5.78
N ASP A 39 9.01 -9.69 5.62
CA ASP A 39 9.57 -10.94 5.05
C ASP A 39 9.29 -12.20 5.89
N LEU A 40 9.03 -12.03 7.20
CA LEU A 40 8.74 -13.14 8.12
C LEU A 40 7.25 -13.48 8.28
N THR A 41 6.31 -12.65 7.76
CA THR A 41 4.92 -12.63 8.26
C THR A 41 3.82 -13.01 7.25
N GLY A 42 4.18 -13.52 6.07
CA GLY A 42 3.24 -14.11 5.10
C GLY A 42 2.39 -13.09 4.32
N THR A 43 1.81 -13.53 3.20
CA THR A 43 1.15 -12.68 2.19
C THR A 43 0.06 -11.77 2.75
N GLN A 44 -0.72 -12.22 3.74
CA GLN A 44 -1.79 -11.41 4.33
C GLN A 44 -1.23 -10.22 5.14
N THR A 45 -0.13 -10.42 5.85
CA THR A 45 0.49 -9.35 6.66
C THR A 45 1.13 -8.33 5.73
N MET A 46 1.84 -8.79 4.69
CA MET A 46 2.37 -7.92 3.64
C MET A 46 1.27 -7.05 3.01
N LEU A 47 0.14 -7.66 2.64
CA LEU A 47 -0.97 -6.96 2.03
C LEU A 47 -1.57 -5.88 2.95
N LYS A 48 -1.70 -6.18 4.25
CA LYS A 48 -2.15 -5.20 5.27
C LYS A 48 -1.14 -4.07 5.47
N SER A 49 0.15 -4.38 5.49
CA SER A 49 1.20 -3.36 5.59
C SER A 49 1.16 -2.42 4.39
N ASN A 50 1.05 -2.96 3.18
CA ASN A 50 0.94 -2.14 1.96
C ASN A 50 -0.33 -1.29 1.97
N TYR A 51 -1.48 -1.84 2.40
CA TYR A 51 -2.71 -1.05 2.59
C TYR A 51 -2.48 0.16 3.51
N LEU A 52 -1.82 -0.04 4.66
CA LEU A 52 -1.53 1.04 5.61
C LEU A 52 -0.54 2.07 5.07
N ILE A 53 0.46 1.64 4.29
CA ILE A 53 1.40 2.54 3.63
C ILE A 53 0.66 3.44 2.65
N GLU A 54 -0.16 2.85 1.76
CA GLU A 54 -0.88 3.62 0.74
C GLU A 54 -1.91 4.58 1.35
N GLN A 55 -2.63 4.15 2.39
CA GLN A 55 -3.54 5.01 3.14
C GLN A 55 -2.82 6.23 3.75
N LYS A 56 -1.66 6.01 4.38
CA LYS A 56 -0.85 7.09 4.96
C LYS A 56 -0.29 8.02 3.89
N SER A 57 0.15 7.47 2.77
CA SER A 57 0.63 8.23 1.62
C SER A 57 -0.47 9.12 1.05
N PHE A 58 -1.67 8.58 0.81
CA PHE A 58 -2.82 9.35 0.34
C PHE A 58 -3.16 10.53 1.27
N ALA A 59 -3.25 10.27 2.58
CA ALA A 59 -3.49 11.31 3.57
C ALA A 59 -2.38 12.37 3.61
N GLY A 60 -1.12 11.94 3.49
CA GLY A 60 0.05 12.81 3.42
C GLY A 60 0.02 13.73 2.21
N TYR A 61 -0.23 13.18 1.01
CA TYR A 61 -0.34 13.96 -0.21
C TYR A 61 -1.52 14.94 -0.17
N THR A 62 -2.68 14.51 0.30
CA THR A 62 -3.86 15.38 0.43
C THR A 62 -3.56 16.58 1.35
N LYS A 63 -2.89 16.33 2.48
CA LYS A 63 -2.47 17.38 3.42
C LYS A 63 -1.37 18.28 2.85
N LEU A 64 -0.51 17.76 1.98
CA LEU A 64 0.52 18.56 1.31
C LEU A 64 -0.09 19.47 0.24
N ILE A 65 -0.97 18.92 -0.60
CA ILE A 65 -1.71 19.64 -1.64
C ILE A 65 -2.48 20.82 -1.04
N SER A 66 -3.14 20.64 0.10
CA SER A 66 -3.90 21.72 0.75
C SER A 66 -3.05 22.90 1.26
N LYS A 67 -1.71 22.74 1.28
CA LYS A 67 -0.75 23.77 1.70
C LYS A 67 -0.01 24.42 0.53
N ILE A 68 -0.18 23.93 -0.68
CA ILE A 68 0.54 24.41 -1.87
C ILE A 68 -0.35 25.41 -2.60
N SER A 69 0.16 26.63 -2.78
CA SER A 69 -0.53 27.69 -3.54
C SER A 69 -0.31 27.57 -5.05
N ASP A 70 0.81 26.99 -5.48
CA ASP A 70 1.08 26.75 -6.90
C ASP A 70 0.24 25.58 -7.41
N LYS A 71 -0.79 25.90 -8.19
CA LYS A 71 -1.69 24.91 -8.77
C LYS A 71 -0.98 23.85 -9.60
N LYS A 72 0.07 24.19 -10.35
CA LYS A 72 0.79 23.21 -11.18
C LYS A 72 1.52 22.20 -10.31
N VAL A 73 2.15 22.66 -9.23
CA VAL A 73 2.81 21.78 -8.26
C VAL A 73 1.79 20.90 -7.54
N ALA A 74 0.65 21.48 -7.14
CA ALA A 74 -0.45 20.74 -6.53
C ALA A 74 -0.99 19.64 -7.47
N ASP A 75 -1.21 19.96 -8.76
CA ASP A 75 -1.67 19.01 -9.77
C ASP A 75 -0.68 17.86 -9.99
N LEU A 76 0.64 18.15 -10.00
CA LEU A 76 1.66 17.11 -10.11
C LEU A 76 1.69 16.16 -8.90
N ILE A 77 1.50 16.69 -7.69
CA ILE A 77 1.44 15.86 -6.47
C ILE A 77 0.11 15.09 -6.39
N ALA A 78 -0.97 15.64 -6.96
CA ALA A 78 -2.27 14.97 -7.01
C ALA A 78 -2.22 13.64 -7.79
N VAL A 79 -1.30 13.50 -8.75
CA VAL A 79 -1.06 12.21 -9.46
C VAL A 79 -0.61 11.13 -8.47
N ASN A 80 0.38 11.42 -7.62
CA ASN A 80 0.82 10.47 -6.58
C ASN A 80 -0.28 10.20 -5.55
N SER A 81 -1.09 11.22 -5.22
CA SER A 81 -2.24 11.05 -4.33
C SER A 81 -3.27 10.07 -4.89
N LEU A 82 -3.61 10.22 -6.18
CA LEU A 82 -4.55 9.35 -6.88
C LEU A 82 -4.04 7.91 -6.97
N GLU A 83 -2.76 7.73 -7.32
CA GLU A 83 -2.14 6.40 -7.40
C GLU A 83 -2.15 5.70 -6.04
N SER A 84 -1.78 6.39 -4.96
CA SER A 84 -1.85 5.82 -3.61
C SER A 84 -3.28 5.47 -3.20
N HIS A 85 -4.27 6.31 -3.52
CA HIS A 85 -5.67 5.98 -3.19
C HIS A 85 -6.20 4.78 -3.97
N LEU A 86 -5.88 4.67 -5.26
CA LEU A 86 -6.25 3.51 -6.08
C LEU A 86 -5.65 2.22 -5.50
N MET A 87 -4.39 2.28 -5.05
CA MET A 87 -3.70 1.14 -4.45
C MET A 87 -4.23 0.80 -3.07
N GLU A 88 -4.59 1.79 -2.25
CA GLU A 88 -5.31 1.58 -0.99
C GLU A 88 -6.59 0.78 -1.24
N LEU A 89 -7.43 1.21 -2.18
CA LEU A 89 -8.69 0.54 -2.51
C LEU A 89 -8.46 -0.89 -2.99
N TRP A 90 -7.49 -1.09 -3.88
CA TRP A 90 -7.15 -2.42 -4.40
C TRP A 90 -6.67 -3.36 -3.29
N HIS A 91 -5.79 -2.90 -2.39
CA HIS A 91 -5.35 -3.70 -1.26
C HIS A 91 -6.50 -4.02 -0.30
N GLY A 92 -7.38 -3.06 -0.03
CA GLY A 92 -8.57 -3.23 0.80
C GLY A 92 -9.48 -4.35 0.30
N GLU A 93 -9.83 -4.31 -1.00
CA GLU A 93 -10.65 -5.34 -1.65
C GLU A 93 -10.01 -6.73 -1.53
N ARG A 94 -8.69 -6.84 -1.76
CA ARG A 94 -7.96 -8.12 -1.65
C ARG A 94 -7.94 -8.66 -0.21
N ILE A 95 -7.81 -7.78 0.78
CA ILE A 95 -7.85 -8.15 2.20
C ILE A 95 -9.23 -8.72 2.55
N GLU A 96 -10.31 -8.09 2.09
CA GLU A 96 -11.68 -8.55 2.30
C GLU A 96 -11.94 -9.91 1.65
N MET A 97 -11.51 -10.10 0.39
CA MET A 97 -11.62 -11.38 -0.32
C MET A 97 -10.93 -12.52 0.44
N ILE A 98 -9.69 -12.30 0.93
CA ILE A 98 -8.96 -13.31 1.69
C ILE A 98 -9.69 -13.66 3.00
N GLN A 99 -10.29 -12.66 3.67
CA GLN A 99 -11.06 -12.89 4.89
C GLN A 99 -12.36 -13.67 4.60
N ALA A 100 -13.06 -13.33 3.52
CA ALA A 100 -14.27 -14.03 3.09
C ALA A 100 -13.99 -15.52 2.82
N VAL A 101 -12.89 -15.85 2.13
CA VAL A 101 -12.48 -17.25 1.89
C VAL A 101 -12.16 -17.98 3.20
N LYS A 102 -11.48 -17.33 4.15
CA LYS A 102 -11.16 -17.94 5.46
C LYS A 102 -12.40 -18.21 6.30
N ASN A 103 -13.43 -17.37 6.17
CA ASN A 103 -14.67 -17.47 6.93
C ASN A 103 -15.72 -18.39 6.29
N GLN A 104 -15.44 -18.97 5.11
CA GLN A 104 -16.34 -19.96 4.53
C GLN A 104 -16.38 -21.22 5.42
N PRO A 105 -17.57 -21.70 5.80
CA PRO A 105 -17.69 -22.94 6.56
C PRO A 105 -17.08 -24.07 5.74
N LYS A 106 -16.12 -24.81 6.31
CA LYS A 106 -15.59 -26.03 5.70
C LYS A 106 -16.77 -26.95 5.41
N SER A 107 -17.12 -27.11 4.13
CA SER A 107 -18.21 -28.01 3.75
C SER A 107 -17.90 -29.39 4.34
N ARG A 108 -18.92 -29.96 5.01
CA ARG A 108 -18.90 -31.28 5.65
C ARG A 108 -18.15 -32.26 4.76
N LYS A 109 -17.08 -32.89 5.29
CA LYS A 109 -16.59 -34.16 4.75
C LYS A 109 -17.81 -35.08 4.63
N LYS A 110 -18.22 -35.43 3.40
CA LYS A 110 -19.11 -36.56 3.17
C LYS A 110 -18.37 -37.78 3.69
N THR A 111 -18.67 -38.18 4.91
CA THR A 111 -18.40 -39.52 5.41
C THR A 111 -19.41 -40.43 4.72
N THR A 112 -19.04 -40.97 3.56
CA THR A 112 -19.63 -42.24 3.13
C THR A 112 -18.93 -43.32 3.94
N SER A 113 -19.50 -43.61 5.11
CA SER A 113 -19.24 -44.84 5.84
C SER A 113 -19.89 -45.99 5.07
N ASN A 114 -19.12 -47.06 4.84
CA ASN A 114 -19.50 -48.28 4.15
C ASN A 114 -20.68 -48.99 4.82
N ALA A 115 -21.51 -49.67 4.02
CA ALA A 115 -22.14 -50.93 4.42
C ALA A 115 -22.21 -51.88 3.21
N PRO A 116 -21.79 -53.15 3.35
CA PRO A 116 -21.94 -54.17 2.32
C PRO A 116 -23.36 -54.76 2.35
N LEU A 117 -23.93 -55.00 1.18
CA LEU A 117 -25.04 -55.93 0.96
C LEU A 117 -24.47 -56.88 -0.10
N GLY A 118 -24.15 -58.13 0.20
CA GLY A 118 -25.04 -59.16 0.71
C GLY A 118 -25.12 -60.20 -0.39
#